data_AF-A0A5B9QM91-F1
#
_entry.id   AF-A0A5B9QM91-F1
#
_cell.length_a   1.000
_cell.length_b   1.000
_cell.length_c   1.000
_cell.angle_alpha   90.00
_cell.angle_beta   90.00
_cell.angle_gamma   90.00
#
_symmetry.space_group_name_H-M   'P 1'
#
loop_
_entity.id
_entity.type
_entity.pdbx_description
1 polymer ?
#
loop_
_entity_poly.entity_id
_entity_poly.type
_entity_poly.pdbx_seq_one_letter_code
_entity_poly.pdbx_strand_id
1 'polypeptide(L)'
;MLFDSLLFKQRLTSPPRLPHLGNLNMSWKFLVVAGLATCLMLESASAGFTLFHIRNGNPGGTGAAPVTSSDGLGGYSIAITTGGQKVGLGSSDMDGKKLKSIDRLSITRSDTYTGPSAGAAVAPYLNFWITDGTNFAVVANEPSNAAFQPLFNNGYDLSFSDLADKTAKIFENDNTAWLPNGGVGLTFADLADFTVQAPTASQLGTGWAGLGTGAPRELVTNQAYGVNWVFGDTLNNYVPGVSGAYSVSNPSVSTVPEPSSMLIACCGLFAAGVHTRRRKRASVAV
;
A
#
# COMPACT_ATOMS: atom_id res chain seq x y z
N MET A 1 30.26 -5.68 -58.23
CA MET A 1 29.56 -6.55 -59.20
C MET A 1 28.08 -6.47 -58.85
N LEU A 2 27.33 -5.62 -59.55
CA LEU A 2 26.66 -5.89 -60.83
C LEU A 2 25.32 -6.62 -60.62
N PHE A 3 24.25 -5.84 -60.84
CA PHE A 3 22.94 -6.18 -61.42
C PHE A 3 22.49 -7.64 -61.37
N ASP A 4 21.25 -7.86 -60.89
CA ASP A 4 20.27 -8.34 -61.84
C ASP A 4 18.82 -7.97 -61.52
N SER A 5 18.16 -7.52 -62.58
CA SER A 5 16.80 -7.01 -62.66
C SER A 5 15.95 -8.12 -63.27
N LEU A 6 14.91 -8.56 -62.57
CA LEU A 6 13.95 -9.51 -63.14
C LEU A 6 12.53 -8.96 -63.06
N LEU A 7 12.14 -8.44 -64.23
CA LEU A 7 10.78 -8.26 -64.72
C LEU A 7 9.89 -9.43 -64.26
N PHE A 8 8.81 -9.12 -63.53
CA PHE A 8 7.66 -10.02 -63.45
C PHE A 8 6.42 -9.35 -64.03
N LYS A 9 5.85 -10.08 -64.99
CA LYS A 9 4.84 -9.70 -65.97
C LYS A 9 3.46 -9.63 -65.29
N GLN A 10 2.80 -8.48 -65.37
CA GLN A 10 1.41 -8.30 -64.96
C GLN A 10 0.49 -9.25 -65.73
N ARG A 11 -0.21 -10.14 -65.01
CA ARG A 11 -1.40 -10.86 -65.49
C ARG A 11 -2.62 -10.25 -64.78
N LEU A 12 -3.37 -9.43 -65.52
CA LEU A 12 -4.68 -8.94 -65.13
C LEU A 12 -5.66 -10.13 -65.13
N THR A 13 -5.89 -10.72 -63.97
CA THR A 13 -7.05 -11.58 -63.73
C THR A 13 -8.17 -10.74 -63.13
N SER A 14 -9.36 -10.91 -63.71
CA SER A 14 -10.61 -10.22 -63.42
C SER A 14 -10.93 -10.10 -61.92
N PRO A 15 -11.58 -9.01 -61.49
CA PRO A 15 -11.94 -8.82 -60.09
C PRO A 15 -12.95 -9.88 -59.65
N PRO A 16 -12.76 -10.50 -58.46
CA PRO A 16 -13.76 -11.39 -57.89
C PRO A 16 -15.03 -10.60 -57.54
N ARG A 17 -16.20 -11.13 -57.94
CA ARG A 17 -17.50 -10.59 -57.54
C ARG A 17 -17.60 -10.67 -56.01
N LEU A 18 -17.72 -9.52 -55.37
CA LEU A 18 -17.95 -9.41 -53.93
C LEU A 18 -19.27 -10.08 -53.56
N PRO A 19 -19.30 -10.98 -52.56
CA PRO A 19 -20.53 -11.52 -52.04
C PRO A 19 -21.36 -10.40 -51.40
N HIS A 20 -22.65 -10.45 -51.67
CA HIS A 20 -23.67 -9.57 -51.14
C HIS A 20 -23.53 -9.50 -49.60
N LEU A 21 -23.13 -8.34 -49.08
CA LEU A 21 -23.08 -8.04 -47.65
C LEU A 21 -24.52 -7.96 -47.11
N GLY A 22 -25.09 -9.12 -46.80
CA GLY A 22 -26.32 -9.22 -46.03
C GLY A 22 -26.09 -8.74 -44.60
N ASN A 23 -26.75 -7.62 -44.24
CA ASN A 23 -27.13 -7.24 -42.88
C ASN A 23 -26.12 -7.52 -41.75
N LEU A 24 -25.01 -6.77 -41.73
CA LEU A 24 -24.05 -6.69 -40.61
C LEU A 24 -24.54 -5.84 -39.41
N ASN A 25 -25.84 -5.59 -39.27
CA ASN A 25 -26.37 -4.69 -38.23
C ASN A 25 -26.49 -5.32 -36.83
N MET A 26 -26.10 -6.59 -36.64
CA MET A 26 -26.39 -7.33 -35.40
C MET A 26 -25.19 -7.68 -34.52
N SER A 27 -23.93 -7.36 -34.88
CA SER A 27 -22.75 -7.78 -34.07
C SER A 27 -22.16 -6.72 -33.14
N TRP A 28 -22.51 -5.43 -33.27
CA TRP A 28 -21.92 -4.38 -32.43
C TRP A 28 -22.54 -4.21 -31.04
N LYS A 29 -23.79 -4.66 -30.83
CA LYS A 29 -24.46 -4.50 -29.52
C LYS A 29 -23.92 -5.45 -28.45
N PHE A 30 -23.44 -6.64 -28.85
CA PHE A 30 -22.87 -7.61 -27.92
C PHE A 30 -21.44 -7.25 -27.47
N LEU A 31 -20.67 -6.55 -28.32
CA LEU A 31 -19.29 -6.17 -27.99
C LEU A 31 -19.20 -5.10 -26.89
N VAL A 32 -20.16 -4.17 -26.83
CA VAL A 32 -20.16 -3.05 -25.86
C VAL A 32 -20.54 -3.53 -24.45
N VAL A 33 -21.43 -4.53 -24.33
CA VAL A 33 -21.84 -5.08 -23.03
C VAL A 33 -20.73 -5.95 -22.43
N ALA A 34 -20.02 -6.73 -23.25
CA ALA A 34 -18.90 -7.55 -22.79
C ALA A 34 -17.69 -6.72 -22.33
N GLY A 35 -17.39 -5.60 -22.99
CA GLY A 35 -16.29 -4.70 -22.59
C GLY A 35 -16.56 -3.89 -21.31
N LEU A 36 -17.82 -3.59 -21.01
CA LEU A 36 -18.18 -2.88 -19.76
C LEU A 36 -18.10 -3.81 -18.53
N ALA A 37 -18.34 -5.12 -18.72
CA ALA A 37 -18.27 -6.11 -17.65
C ALA A 37 -16.82 -6.47 -17.26
N THR A 38 -15.87 -6.43 -18.20
CA THR A 38 -14.45 -6.71 -17.91
C THR A 38 -13.74 -5.55 -17.20
N CYS A 39 -14.22 -4.31 -17.31
CA CYS A 39 -13.65 -3.17 -16.56
C CYS A 39 -13.99 -3.17 -15.06
N LEU A 40 -14.93 -4.04 -14.61
CA LEU A 40 -15.37 -4.10 -13.20
C LEU A 40 -14.61 -5.13 -12.36
N MET A 41 -13.67 -5.89 -12.95
CA MET A 41 -12.98 -7.00 -12.29
C MET A 41 -11.47 -6.79 -12.17
N LEU A 42 -11.02 -5.53 -12.12
CA LEU A 42 -9.66 -5.24 -11.65
C LEU A 42 -9.64 -5.41 -10.13
N GLU A 43 -9.51 -6.65 -9.68
CA GLU A 43 -9.09 -6.91 -8.31
C GLU A 43 -7.70 -6.29 -8.15
N SER A 44 -7.59 -5.28 -7.29
CA SER A 44 -6.29 -4.80 -6.85
C SER A 44 -5.54 -5.99 -6.26
N ALA A 45 -4.44 -6.39 -6.88
CA ALA A 45 -3.57 -7.38 -6.28
C ALA A 45 -3.11 -6.84 -4.93
N SER A 46 -3.52 -7.49 -3.84
CA SER A 46 -3.00 -7.19 -2.50
C SER A 46 -1.57 -7.72 -2.46
N ALA A 47 -0.60 -6.82 -2.33
CA ALA A 47 0.80 -7.11 -2.05
C ALA A 47 0.96 -7.88 -0.73
N GLY A 48 -0.04 -7.81 0.16
CA GLY A 48 -0.01 -8.45 1.47
C GLY A 48 1.05 -7.81 2.38
N PHE A 49 1.36 -8.48 3.49
CA PHE A 49 2.42 -8.05 4.39
C PHE A 49 3.68 -8.91 4.19
N THR A 50 4.81 -8.24 4.04
CA THR A 50 6.13 -8.85 3.90
C THR A 50 6.93 -8.62 5.17
N LEU A 51 7.55 -9.68 5.69
CA LEU A 51 8.48 -9.62 6.81
C LEU A 51 9.83 -9.07 6.34
N PHE A 52 10.39 -8.11 7.08
CA PHE A 52 11.72 -7.57 6.80
C PHE A 52 12.47 -7.18 8.09
N HIS A 53 13.79 -7.24 8.04
CA HIS A 53 14.65 -6.88 9.17
C HIS A 53 15.03 -5.42 9.08
N ILE A 54 14.79 -4.64 10.14
CA ILE A 54 15.11 -3.20 10.16
C ILE A 54 16.49 -2.98 10.77
N ARG A 55 16.78 -3.69 11.87
CA ARG A 55 18.03 -3.49 12.62
C ARG A 55 18.38 -4.74 13.43
N ASN A 56 19.66 -5.12 13.42
CA ASN A 56 20.16 -6.29 14.16
C ASN A 56 20.58 -6.00 15.61
N GLY A 57 20.49 -4.75 16.10
CA GLY A 57 20.93 -4.41 17.45
C GLY A 57 21.27 -2.93 17.63
N ASN A 58 21.65 -2.56 18.86
CA ASN A 58 22.01 -1.18 19.22
C ASN A 58 23.36 -0.76 18.59
N PRO A 59 23.48 0.53 18.23
CA PRO A 59 23.43 0.99 16.85
C PRO A 59 24.60 0.48 15.98
N GLY A 60 24.29 0.03 14.75
CA GLY A 60 25.29 -0.30 13.73
C GLY A 60 25.03 -1.58 12.91
N GLY A 61 24.00 -2.37 13.25
CA GLY A 61 23.61 -3.56 12.46
C GLY A 61 24.57 -4.76 12.55
N THR A 62 25.62 -4.68 13.38
CA THR A 62 26.64 -5.74 13.54
C THR A 62 26.27 -6.83 14.56
N GLY A 63 25.09 -6.74 15.18
CA GLY A 63 24.56 -7.74 16.11
C GLY A 63 23.94 -8.96 15.41
N ALA A 64 23.52 -9.95 16.21
CA ALA A 64 22.73 -11.06 15.70
C ALA A 64 21.39 -10.53 15.16
N ALA A 65 20.92 -11.07 14.03
CA ALA A 65 19.61 -10.72 13.51
C ALA A 65 18.50 -11.15 14.49
N PRO A 66 17.35 -10.46 14.48
CA PRO A 66 16.13 -10.96 15.14
C PRO A 66 15.79 -12.37 14.63
N VAL A 67 15.26 -13.24 15.49
CA VAL A 67 14.81 -14.57 15.06
C VAL A 67 13.41 -14.44 14.49
N THR A 68 13.24 -14.87 13.25
CA THR A 68 11.95 -14.78 12.57
C THR A 68 11.63 -16.06 11.81
N SER A 69 10.39 -16.51 11.88
CA SER A 69 9.85 -17.58 11.02
C SER A 69 8.44 -17.23 10.56
N SER A 70 8.05 -17.81 9.42
CA SER A 70 6.67 -17.80 8.93
C SER A 70 6.15 -19.23 8.87
N ASP A 71 4.87 -19.42 9.15
CA ASP A 71 4.20 -20.71 8.98
C ASP A 71 3.69 -20.96 7.54
N GLY A 72 3.86 -19.98 6.64
CA GLY A 72 3.38 -20.04 5.26
C GLY A 72 1.86 -19.85 5.11
N LEU A 73 1.13 -19.65 6.20
CA LEU A 73 -0.33 -19.47 6.26
C LEU A 73 -0.71 -18.05 6.72
N GLY A 74 0.23 -17.10 6.63
CA GLY A 74 0.05 -15.72 7.08
C GLY A 74 0.32 -15.49 8.57
N GLY A 75 0.89 -16.49 9.25
CA GLY A 75 1.42 -16.41 10.60
C GLY A 75 2.93 -16.16 10.62
N TYR A 76 3.37 -15.44 11.64
CA TYR A 76 4.76 -15.07 11.88
C TYR A 76 5.11 -15.24 13.37
N SER A 77 6.29 -15.78 13.63
CA SER A 77 6.92 -15.80 14.94
C SER A 77 8.14 -14.89 14.90
N ILE A 78 8.15 -13.84 15.74
CA ILE A 78 9.21 -12.82 15.78
C ILE A 78 9.78 -12.71 17.19
N ALA A 79 11.06 -13.02 17.37
CA ALA A 79 11.77 -12.84 18.63
C ALA A 79 12.80 -11.71 18.50
N ILE A 80 12.58 -10.65 19.29
CA ILE A 80 13.62 -9.71 19.65
C ILE A 80 14.40 -10.38 20.79
N THR A 81 15.69 -10.64 20.59
CA THR A 81 16.56 -11.36 21.53
C THR A 81 17.60 -10.48 22.18
N THR A 82 17.85 -9.28 21.61
CA THR A 82 18.78 -8.30 22.16
C THR A 82 18.26 -6.88 21.98
N GLY A 83 18.70 -5.98 22.86
CA GLY A 83 18.33 -4.57 22.80
C GLY A 83 18.72 -3.92 21.47
N GLY A 84 17.78 -3.23 20.85
CA GLY A 84 18.01 -2.47 19.60
C GLY A 84 17.64 -3.25 18.34
N GLN A 85 17.33 -4.54 18.43
CA GLN A 85 16.77 -5.28 17.31
C GLN A 85 15.40 -4.74 16.89
N LYS A 86 15.16 -4.68 15.58
CA LYS A 86 13.89 -4.23 14.99
C LYS A 86 13.53 -5.09 13.78
N VAL A 87 12.25 -5.44 13.69
CA VAL A 87 11.66 -6.18 12.57
C VAL A 87 10.39 -5.46 12.14
N GLY A 88 10.10 -5.44 10.84
CA GLY A 88 8.84 -4.95 10.31
C GLY A 88 8.04 -6.05 9.62
N LEU A 89 6.71 -5.95 9.70
CA LEU A 89 5.79 -6.49 8.71
C LEU A 89 5.24 -5.31 7.92
N GLY A 90 5.54 -5.24 6.63
CA GLY A 90 5.24 -4.08 5.78
C GLY A 90 4.34 -4.42 4.60
N SER A 91 3.45 -3.50 4.24
CA SER A 91 2.59 -3.63 3.06
C SER A 91 2.61 -2.36 2.20
N SER A 92 2.60 -2.56 0.89
CA SER A 92 2.44 -1.50 -0.13
C SER A 92 0.99 -1.35 -0.61
N ASP A 93 0.01 -2.02 0.02
CA ASP A 93 -1.40 -1.97 -0.38
C ASP A 93 -2.06 -0.58 -0.21
N MET A 94 -1.42 0.30 0.54
CA MET A 94 -1.79 1.71 0.70
C MET A 94 -0.91 2.67 -0.11
N ASP A 95 0.09 2.19 -0.85
CA ASP A 95 1.00 3.07 -1.58
C ASP A 95 0.23 3.91 -2.62
N GLY A 96 0.45 5.22 -2.61
CA GLY A 96 -0.27 6.19 -3.44
C GLY A 96 -1.66 6.57 -2.92
N LYS A 97 -2.13 5.97 -1.83
CA LYS A 97 -3.43 6.26 -1.22
C LYS A 97 -3.31 7.30 -0.10
N LYS A 98 -4.43 7.92 0.27
CA LYS A 98 -4.45 8.89 1.37
C LYS A 98 -4.53 8.18 2.71
N LEU A 99 -3.90 8.74 3.75
CA LEU A 99 -3.93 8.14 5.09
C LEU A 99 -5.38 7.93 5.60
N LYS A 100 -6.27 8.88 5.31
CA LYS A 100 -7.70 8.78 5.64
C LYS A 100 -8.48 7.69 4.93
N SER A 101 -7.89 7.07 3.90
CA SER A 101 -8.56 6.02 3.13
C SER A 101 -8.47 4.65 3.80
N ILE A 102 -7.83 4.50 4.96
CA ILE A 102 -7.82 3.23 5.70
C ILE A 102 -9.25 2.87 6.09
N ASP A 103 -9.75 1.80 5.48
CA ASP A 103 -11.01 1.17 5.87
C ASP A 103 -10.77 0.22 7.04
N ARG A 104 -9.78 -0.66 6.88
CA ARG A 104 -9.36 -1.61 7.90
C ARG A 104 -7.85 -1.76 7.91
N LEU A 105 -7.27 -1.86 9.10
CA LEU A 105 -5.88 -2.19 9.35
C LEU A 105 -5.82 -3.11 10.56
N SER A 106 -5.39 -4.33 10.37
CA SER A 106 -5.43 -5.33 11.42
C SER A 106 -4.18 -6.17 11.52
N ILE A 107 -3.99 -6.74 12.71
CA ILE A 107 -3.02 -7.79 13.02
C ILE A 107 -3.53 -8.54 14.25
N THR A 108 -3.54 -9.88 14.20
CA THR A 108 -3.89 -10.71 15.36
C THR A 108 -2.61 -11.10 16.10
N ARG A 109 -2.67 -11.13 17.42
CA ARG A 109 -1.63 -11.69 18.29
C ARG A 109 -2.18 -12.90 19.05
N SER A 110 -1.45 -14.00 18.99
CA SER A 110 -1.78 -15.30 19.58
C SER A 110 -0.78 -15.76 20.65
N ASP A 111 0.27 -14.98 20.89
CA ASP A 111 1.25 -15.28 21.92
C ASP A 111 0.65 -15.15 23.33
N THR A 112 1.14 -15.98 24.26
CA THR A 112 0.64 -15.99 25.65
C THR A 112 1.31 -14.89 26.46
N TYR A 113 0.50 -13.93 26.93
CA TYR A 113 0.95 -12.74 27.63
C TYR A 113 1.22 -12.99 29.13
N THR A 114 2.23 -13.78 29.52
CA THR A 114 2.60 -13.89 30.94
C THR A 114 3.76 -12.95 31.30
N GLY A 115 3.51 -11.98 32.17
CA GLY A 115 4.56 -11.16 32.81
C GLY A 115 4.33 -9.64 32.78
N PRO A 116 5.23 -8.84 33.38
CA PRO A 116 5.17 -7.37 33.43
C PRO A 116 5.42 -6.68 32.06
N SER A 117 5.52 -7.47 31.00
CA SER A 117 5.88 -7.07 29.62
C SER A 117 4.81 -7.53 28.64
N ALA A 118 3.57 -7.72 29.12
CA ALA A 118 2.54 -8.44 28.41
C ALA A 118 1.30 -7.54 28.24
N GLY A 119 0.66 -7.64 27.07
CA GLY A 119 -0.52 -6.85 26.72
C GLY A 119 -0.23 -5.63 25.83
N ALA A 120 -1.16 -4.69 25.82
CA ALA A 120 -1.23 -3.61 24.84
C ALA A 120 -0.01 -2.68 24.83
N ALA A 121 0.72 -2.52 25.94
CA ALA A 121 1.94 -1.69 26.02
C ALA A 121 3.16 -2.23 25.28
N VAL A 122 3.14 -3.51 24.90
CA VAL A 122 4.20 -4.16 24.11
C VAL A 122 3.70 -4.64 22.76
N ALA A 123 2.54 -4.17 22.30
CA ALA A 123 2.02 -4.45 20.97
C ALA A 123 2.98 -3.94 19.87
N PRO A 124 2.88 -4.41 18.62
CA PRO A 124 3.66 -3.83 17.53
C PRO A 124 3.34 -2.34 17.36
N TYR A 125 4.36 -1.57 17.02
CA TYR A 125 4.23 -0.16 16.67
C TYR A 125 3.55 -0.03 15.32
N LEU A 126 2.64 0.92 15.22
CA LEU A 126 2.01 1.26 13.95
C LEU A 126 2.78 2.41 13.31
N ASN A 127 3.34 2.18 12.11
CA ASN A 127 4.06 3.18 11.33
C ASN A 127 3.51 3.33 9.91
N PHE A 128 3.42 4.57 9.45
CA PHE A 128 3.11 4.92 8.06
C PHE A 128 4.22 5.79 7.49
N TRP A 129 4.73 5.44 6.31
CA TRP A 129 5.47 6.41 5.52
C TRP A 129 4.49 7.36 4.83
N ILE A 130 4.64 8.66 5.06
CA ILE A 130 3.85 9.69 4.39
C ILE A 130 4.72 10.58 3.52
N THR A 131 4.12 11.16 2.48
CA THR A 131 4.78 12.12 1.59
C THR A 131 3.84 13.22 1.10
N ASP A 132 4.40 14.39 0.83
CA ASP A 132 3.81 15.46 0.03
C ASP A 132 4.19 15.39 -1.47
N GLY A 133 4.95 14.36 -1.86
CA GLY A 133 5.52 14.17 -3.20
C GLY A 133 7.01 14.53 -3.29
N THR A 134 7.56 15.27 -2.31
CA THR A 134 8.98 15.66 -2.25
C THR A 134 9.65 15.19 -0.96
N ASN A 135 8.98 15.38 0.17
CA ASN A 135 9.45 15.05 1.50
C ASN A 135 8.85 13.73 1.98
N PHE A 136 9.56 13.05 2.89
CA PHE A 136 9.09 11.83 3.53
C PHE A 136 9.20 11.97 5.04
N ALA A 137 8.25 11.38 5.76
CA ALA A 137 8.35 11.19 7.20
C ALA A 137 7.64 9.89 7.60
N VAL A 138 7.99 9.37 8.76
CA VAL A 138 7.23 8.29 9.40
C VAL A 138 6.24 8.90 10.39
N VAL A 139 4.97 8.61 10.20
CA VAL A 139 3.93 8.83 11.21
C VAL A 139 3.84 7.57 12.05
N ALA A 140 3.88 7.73 13.37
CA ALA A 140 3.84 6.61 14.29
C ALA A 140 2.84 6.85 15.42
N ASN A 141 2.30 5.75 15.94
CA ASN A 141 1.78 5.72 17.30
C ASN A 141 2.48 4.63 18.10
N GLU A 142 2.81 4.95 19.34
CA GLU A 142 3.44 4.01 20.24
C GLU A 142 2.36 3.23 20.99
N PRO A 143 2.45 1.90 21.05
CA PRO A 143 1.50 1.06 21.76
C PRO A 143 1.37 1.49 23.22
N SER A 144 2.46 1.92 23.86
CA SER A 144 2.50 2.43 25.24
C SER A 144 1.72 3.73 25.48
N ASN A 145 1.27 4.42 24.42
CA ASN A 145 0.40 5.58 24.54
C ASN A 145 -0.95 5.16 25.14
N ALA A 146 -1.33 5.78 26.26
CA ALA A 146 -2.56 5.48 26.97
C ALA A 146 -3.82 5.62 26.09
N ALA A 147 -3.80 6.49 25.08
CA ALA A 147 -4.91 6.64 24.13
C ALA A 147 -5.05 5.46 23.16
N PHE A 148 -4.00 4.67 22.96
CA PHE A 148 -3.97 3.54 22.03
C PHE A 148 -4.23 2.19 22.74
N GLN A 149 -3.96 2.11 24.04
CA GLN A 149 -4.19 0.93 24.87
C GLN A 149 -5.62 0.35 24.75
N PRO A 150 -6.70 1.16 24.78
CA PRO A 150 -8.07 0.63 24.70
C PRO A 150 -8.43 0.02 23.35
N LEU A 151 -7.66 0.32 22.29
CA LEU A 151 -7.88 -0.22 20.95
C LEU A 151 -7.30 -1.63 20.77
N PHE A 152 -6.49 -2.09 21.71
CA PHE A 152 -5.87 -3.40 21.64
C PHE A 152 -6.80 -4.50 22.18
N ASN A 153 -7.01 -5.54 21.38
CA ASN A 153 -7.78 -6.72 21.78
C ASN A 153 -7.17 -7.97 21.16
N ASN A 154 -6.10 -8.49 21.78
CA ASN A 154 -5.26 -9.57 21.22
C ASN A 154 -4.75 -9.24 19.82
N GLY A 155 -4.34 -7.99 19.62
CA GLY A 155 -4.04 -7.44 18.31
C GLY A 155 -4.79 -6.13 18.09
N TYR A 156 -4.82 -5.72 16.83
CA TYR A 156 -5.48 -4.51 16.37
C TYR A 156 -6.43 -4.84 15.23
N ASP A 157 -7.56 -4.14 15.21
CA ASP A 157 -8.47 -4.07 14.06
C ASP A 157 -9.01 -2.64 14.02
N LEU A 158 -8.39 -1.81 13.18
CA LEU A 158 -8.49 -0.36 13.23
C LEU A 158 -9.01 0.17 11.90
N SER A 159 -9.95 1.09 11.97
CA SER A 159 -10.32 2.00 10.88
C SER A 159 -9.59 3.33 11.01
N PHE A 160 -9.64 4.19 10.00
CA PHE A 160 -9.16 5.56 10.16
C PHE A 160 -9.90 6.32 11.28
N SER A 161 -11.18 6.03 11.52
CA SER A 161 -11.92 6.68 12.61
C SER A 161 -11.39 6.33 13.99
N ASP A 162 -10.84 5.13 14.19
CA ASP A 162 -10.21 4.75 15.46
C ASP A 162 -8.89 5.50 15.69
N LEU A 163 -8.22 5.89 14.61
CA LEU A 163 -6.94 6.59 14.60
C LEU A 163 -7.08 8.10 14.65
N ALA A 164 -8.13 8.68 14.06
CA ALA A 164 -8.20 10.09 13.67
C ALA A 164 -7.88 11.07 14.81
N ASP A 165 -8.39 10.82 16.01
CA ASP A 165 -8.21 11.63 17.23
C ASP A 165 -6.95 11.26 18.03
N LYS A 166 -6.20 10.22 17.63
CA LYS A 166 -5.01 9.76 18.33
C LYS A 166 -3.81 10.61 17.95
N THR A 167 -2.92 10.81 18.91
CA THR A 167 -1.66 11.52 18.70
C THR A 167 -0.82 10.82 17.63
N ALA A 168 -0.33 11.60 16.68
CA ALA A 168 0.59 11.20 15.63
C ALA A 168 1.99 11.74 15.95
N LYS A 169 2.96 10.85 16.15
CA LYS A 169 4.36 11.22 16.29
C LYS A 169 5.03 11.21 14.92
N ILE A 170 5.90 12.20 14.67
CA ILE A 170 6.63 12.35 13.42
C ILE A 170 8.08 11.95 13.64
N PHE A 171 8.59 11.09 12.77
CA PHE A 171 9.96 10.59 12.78
C PHE A 171 10.58 10.63 11.38
N GLU A 172 11.88 10.34 11.34
CA GLU A 172 12.65 10.15 10.12
C GLU A 172 12.74 11.39 9.23
N ASN A 173 12.62 12.59 9.78
CA ASN A 173 12.83 13.86 9.06
C ASN A 173 13.12 15.02 10.04
N ASP A 174 14.25 15.71 9.86
CA ASP A 174 14.59 16.90 10.66
C ASP A 174 13.87 18.16 10.16
N ASN A 175 13.44 18.19 8.90
CA ASN A 175 12.68 19.28 8.32
C ASN A 175 11.19 18.95 8.31
N THR A 176 10.46 19.45 9.31
CA THR A 176 9.02 19.25 9.47
C THR A 176 8.18 20.45 9.03
N ALA A 177 8.77 21.47 8.39
CA ALA A 177 8.07 22.69 8.00
C ALA A 177 6.97 22.48 6.94
N TRP A 178 6.99 21.35 6.23
CA TRP A 178 5.98 20.93 5.26
C TRP A 178 4.77 20.24 5.90
N LEU A 179 4.88 19.87 7.18
CA LEU A 179 3.79 19.30 7.93
C LEU A 179 2.95 20.40 8.60
N PRO A 180 1.66 20.16 8.86
CA PRO A 180 0.86 21.05 9.69
C PRO A 180 1.57 21.35 11.02
N ASN A 181 1.46 22.60 11.48
CA ASN A 181 2.06 23.06 12.75
C ASN A 181 3.56 22.66 12.93
N GLY A 182 4.31 22.55 11.83
CA GLY A 182 5.71 22.13 11.87
C GLY A 182 5.92 20.72 12.47
N GLY A 183 4.94 19.83 12.38
CA GLY A 183 5.03 18.46 12.90
C GLY A 183 4.73 18.31 14.40
N VAL A 184 4.33 19.38 15.10
CA VAL A 184 4.13 19.37 16.57
C VAL A 184 2.66 19.21 16.95
N GLY A 185 2.39 18.32 17.90
CA GLY A 185 1.06 18.17 18.51
C GLY A 185 0.00 17.64 17.56
N LEU A 186 0.40 16.87 16.55
CA LEU A 186 -0.48 16.36 15.50
C LEU A 186 -1.31 15.16 15.96
N THR A 187 -2.46 15.02 15.32
CA THR A 187 -3.28 13.82 15.30
C THR A 187 -3.23 13.16 13.92
N PHE A 188 -3.75 11.93 13.80
CA PHE A 188 -3.90 11.31 12.48
C PHE A 188 -4.87 12.09 11.57
N ALA A 189 -5.87 12.79 12.13
CA ALA A 189 -6.77 13.64 11.37
C ALA A 189 -6.05 14.81 10.69
N ASP A 190 -5.05 15.41 11.35
CA ASP A 190 -4.25 16.48 10.76
C ASP A 190 -3.42 16.01 9.55
N LEU A 191 -3.17 14.69 9.49
CA LEU A 191 -2.37 14.04 8.45
C LEU A 191 -3.23 13.28 7.43
N ALA A 192 -4.56 13.39 7.53
CA ALA A 192 -5.55 12.65 6.74
C ALA A 192 -5.30 12.68 5.22
N ASP A 193 -4.86 13.82 4.71
CA ASP A 193 -4.68 14.08 3.27
C ASP A 193 -3.27 13.84 2.74
N PHE A 194 -2.34 13.40 3.59
CA PHE A 194 -1.03 12.97 3.11
C PHE A 194 -1.13 11.62 2.39
N THR A 195 -0.27 11.47 1.38
CA THR A 195 -0.16 10.21 0.64
C THR A 195 0.68 9.23 1.44
N VAL A 196 0.17 8.03 1.68
CA VAL A 196 0.95 6.90 2.19
C VAL A 196 1.82 6.41 1.04
N GLN A 197 3.14 6.48 1.20
CA GLN A 197 4.10 6.05 0.19
C GLN A 197 5.46 5.91 0.84
N ALA A 198 6.04 4.71 0.77
CA ALA A 198 7.44 4.54 1.13
C ALA A 198 8.38 5.23 0.12
N PRO A 199 9.47 5.86 0.58
CA PRO A 199 10.54 6.29 -0.30
C PRO A 199 11.21 5.10 -0.99
N THR A 200 11.75 5.33 -2.18
CA THR A 200 12.46 4.28 -2.94
C THR A 200 13.76 3.86 -2.23
N ALA A 201 14.24 2.65 -2.51
CA ALA A 201 15.52 2.16 -2.02
C ALA A 201 16.68 3.12 -2.35
N SER A 202 16.65 3.77 -3.53
CA SER A 202 17.65 4.78 -3.89
C SER A 202 17.57 6.02 -3.01
N GLN A 203 16.36 6.55 -2.75
CA GLN A 203 16.19 7.73 -1.88
C GLN A 203 16.63 7.42 -0.45
N LEU A 204 16.26 6.26 0.08
CA LEU A 204 16.68 5.80 1.40
C LEU A 204 18.20 5.56 1.51
N GLY A 205 18.83 5.09 0.42
CA GLY A 205 20.28 4.90 0.33
C GLY A 205 21.05 6.22 0.23
N THR A 206 20.51 7.23 -0.45
CA THR A 206 21.06 8.61 -0.43
C THR A 206 20.92 9.24 0.95
N GLY A 207 19.76 9.02 1.58
CA GLY A 207 19.44 9.55 2.90
C GLY A 207 19.15 11.05 2.93
N TRP A 208 18.71 11.52 4.08
CA TRP A 208 18.44 12.92 4.37
C TRP A 208 18.62 13.20 5.87
N ALA A 209 18.66 14.47 6.24
CA ALA A 209 18.77 14.88 7.64
C ALA A 209 17.55 14.37 8.44
N GLY A 210 17.81 13.69 9.55
CA GLY A 210 16.80 13.08 10.40
C GLY A 210 16.45 11.63 10.06
N LEU A 211 16.97 11.08 8.95
CA LEU A 211 16.79 9.66 8.63
C LEU A 211 17.69 8.79 9.53
N GLY A 212 17.06 8.10 10.46
CA GLY A 212 17.68 7.21 11.42
C GLY A 212 17.95 5.80 10.88
N THR A 213 18.84 5.09 11.58
CA THR A 213 19.13 3.67 11.32
C THR A 213 18.01 2.72 11.76
N GLY A 214 16.99 3.26 12.42
CA GLY A 214 15.82 2.53 12.87
C GLY A 214 14.58 2.75 12.01
N ALA A 215 14.70 3.45 10.88
CA ALA A 215 13.60 3.73 9.98
C ALA A 215 12.97 2.43 9.43
N PRO A 216 11.65 2.37 9.16
CA PRO A 216 10.97 1.19 8.61
C PRO A 216 11.39 0.88 7.16
N ARG A 217 12.57 0.27 7.02
CA ARG A 217 13.14 -0.24 5.77
C ARG A 217 13.94 -1.51 6.04
N GLU A 218 14.07 -2.33 5.02
CA GLU A 218 14.88 -3.54 5.06
C GLU A 218 16.36 -3.19 5.12
N LEU A 219 17.04 -3.84 6.06
CA LEU A 219 18.46 -3.74 6.30
C LEU A 219 19.20 -4.38 5.13
N VAL A 220 20.03 -3.59 4.43
CA VAL A 220 20.82 -3.93 3.22
C VAL A 220 20.17 -3.42 1.93
N THR A 221 18.94 -3.83 1.62
CA THR A 221 18.30 -3.47 0.34
C THR A 221 17.65 -2.08 0.36
N ASN A 222 17.38 -1.53 1.54
CA ASN A 222 16.57 -0.32 1.73
C ASN A 222 15.15 -0.42 1.14
N GLN A 223 14.63 -1.63 0.91
CA GLN A 223 13.23 -1.81 0.53
C GLN A 223 12.33 -1.33 1.68
N ALA A 224 11.30 -0.54 1.39
CA ALA A 224 10.36 -0.02 2.39
C ALA A 224 8.92 -0.16 1.88
N TYR A 225 7.97 -0.04 2.81
CA TYR A 225 6.54 -0.26 2.58
C TYR A 225 5.72 0.85 3.20
N GLY A 226 4.62 1.29 2.57
CA GLY A 226 3.81 2.41 3.06
C GLY A 226 3.26 2.22 4.47
N VAL A 227 2.81 1.01 4.81
CA VAL A 227 2.26 0.65 6.14
C VAL A 227 3.14 -0.40 6.79
N ASN A 228 3.46 -0.23 8.08
CA ASN A 228 4.32 -1.15 8.80
C ASN A 228 3.82 -1.41 10.22
N TRP A 229 3.83 -2.69 10.61
CA TRP A 229 3.85 -3.11 12.01
C TRP A 229 5.31 -3.34 12.42
N VAL A 230 5.83 -2.55 13.36
CA VAL A 230 7.22 -2.62 13.79
C VAL A 230 7.34 -3.25 15.17
N PHE A 231 8.21 -4.24 15.27
CA PHE A 231 8.51 -4.99 16.49
C PHE A 231 9.87 -4.56 17.03
N GLY A 232 9.98 -4.39 18.34
CA GLY A 232 11.23 -3.95 18.99
C GLY A 232 11.53 -2.45 18.85
N ASP A 233 10.50 -1.60 18.65
CA ASP A 233 10.69 -0.16 18.49
C ASP A 233 10.79 0.61 19.82
N THR A 234 10.08 0.17 20.88
CA THR A 234 10.48 0.20 22.32
C THR A 234 9.29 -0.22 23.23
N LEU A 235 9.45 -0.87 24.38
CA LEU A 235 9.77 -0.24 25.66
C LEU A 235 11.09 -0.89 26.13
N ASN A 236 12.18 -0.21 25.78
CA ASN A 236 13.57 -0.68 25.77
C ASN A 236 13.76 -2.15 25.31
N ASN A 237 13.18 -2.43 24.14
CA ASN A 237 13.46 -3.55 23.22
C ASN A 237 13.43 -4.92 23.88
N TYR A 238 12.32 -5.11 24.58
CA TYR A 238 11.99 -6.14 25.56
C TYR A 238 12.57 -7.53 25.33
N VAL A 239 13.27 -8.03 26.36
CA VAL A 239 13.51 -9.46 26.62
C VAL A 239 13.67 -9.70 28.12
N PRO A 240 12.84 -10.54 28.78
CA PRO A 240 13.48 -11.59 29.59
C PRO A 240 12.86 -12.99 29.43
N GLY A 241 13.70 -13.99 29.09
CA GLY A 241 13.43 -15.43 29.22
C GLY A 241 13.28 -16.25 27.93
N VAL A 242 13.28 -15.58 26.76
CA VAL A 242 13.23 -16.11 25.37
C VAL A 242 12.89 -17.60 25.17
N SER A 243 11.62 -17.92 25.35
CA SER A 243 10.81 -18.68 24.38
C SER A 243 9.39 -18.11 24.45
N GLY A 244 8.92 -17.43 23.40
CA GLY A 244 7.65 -16.66 23.42
C GLY A 244 7.67 -15.38 22.59
N ALA A 245 8.29 -15.48 21.41
CA ALA A 245 8.23 -14.52 20.31
C ALA A 245 6.80 -13.98 20.07
N TYR A 246 6.69 -12.75 19.56
CA TYR A 246 5.44 -12.26 18.98
C TYR A 246 4.91 -13.32 18.02
N SER A 247 3.74 -13.88 18.32
CA SER A 247 3.09 -14.86 17.46
C SER A 247 1.91 -14.16 16.82
N VAL A 248 2.12 -13.63 15.62
CA VAL A 248 1.16 -12.77 14.94
C VAL A 248 0.61 -13.43 13.71
N SER A 249 -0.62 -13.11 13.33
CA SER A 249 -1.25 -13.64 12.14
C SER A 249 -2.20 -12.64 11.51
N ASN A 250 -2.54 -12.90 10.25
CA ASN A 250 -3.52 -12.15 9.47
C ASN A 250 -3.28 -10.62 9.46
N PRO A 251 -2.03 -10.13 9.31
CA PRO A 251 -1.84 -8.71 9.07
C PRO A 251 -2.53 -8.34 7.76
N SER A 252 -3.35 -7.31 7.79
CA SER A 252 -4.08 -6.86 6.58
C SER A 252 -4.34 -5.37 6.62
N VAL A 253 -4.45 -4.78 5.44
CA VAL A 253 -4.85 -3.39 5.26
C VAL A 253 -5.77 -3.30 4.04
N SER A 254 -6.87 -2.55 4.17
CA SER A 254 -7.80 -2.26 3.09
C SER A 254 -8.05 -0.77 3.01
N THR A 255 -8.39 -0.30 1.81
CA THR A 255 -8.83 1.07 1.58
C THR A 255 -10.33 1.14 1.41
N VAL A 256 -10.90 2.27 1.82
CA VAL A 256 -12.24 2.68 1.43
C VAL A 256 -12.20 2.79 -0.10
N PRO A 257 -13.04 2.03 -0.83
CA PRO A 257 -13.08 2.11 -2.28
C PRO A 257 -13.34 3.57 -2.69
N GLU A 258 -12.42 4.14 -3.47
CA GLU A 258 -12.67 5.46 -4.04
C GLU A 258 -13.98 5.35 -4.85
N PRO A 259 -14.95 6.26 -4.63
CA PRO A 259 -16.17 6.27 -5.42
C PRO A 259 -15.73 6.30 -6.86
N SER A 260 -16.09 5.29 -7.64
CA SER A 260 -15.49 4.96 -8.92
C SER A 260 -15.67 6.14 -9.88
N SER A 261 -14.77 7.11 -9.81
CA SER A 261 -14.76 8.32 -10.63
C SER A 261 -14.62 7.93 -12.10
N MET A 262 -13.95 6.80 -12.34
CA MET A 262 -13.97 6.08 -13.61
C MET A 262 -15.36 5.57 -14.01
N LEU A 263 -16.13 4.94 -13.11
CA LEU A 263 -17.52 4.54 -13.40
C LEU A 263 -18.37 5.77 -13.75
N ILE A 264 -18.25 6.84 -12.98
CA ILE A 264 -18.97 8.10 -13.23
C ILE A 264 -18.54 8.69 -14.58
N ALA A 265 -17.24 8.71 -14.90
CA ALA A 265 -16.72 9.19 -16.16
C ALA A 265 -17.19 8.33 -17.35
N CYS A 266 -17.16 7.00 -17.21
CA CYS A 266 -17.67 6.06 -18.21
C CYS A 266 -19.18 6.23 -18.43
N CYS A 267 -19.96 6.38 -17.36
CA CYS A 267 -21.40 6.67 -17.43
C CYS A 267 -21.67 8.03 -18.09
N GLY A 268 -20.88 9.06 -17.78
CA GLY A 268 -20.98 10.39 -18.38
C GLY A 268 -20.70 10.38 -19.88
N LEU A 269 -19.63 9.69 -20.31
CA LEU A 269 -19.29 9.53 -21.73
C LEU A 269 -20.37 8.73 -22.48
N PHE A 270 -20.91 7.67 -21.86
CA PHE A 270 -22.00 6.90 -22.45
C PHE A 270 -23.26 7.75 -22.65
N ALA A 271 -23.65 8.52 -21.62
CA ALA A 271 -24.80 9.43 -21.70
C ALA A 271 -24.62 10.49 -22.80
N ALA A 272 -23.44 11.10 -22.90
CA ALA A 272 -23.10 12.06 -23.95
C ALA A 272 -23.14 11.43 -25.37
N GLY A 273 -22.64 10.20 -25.51
CA GLY A 273 -22.69 9.44 -26.76
C GLY A 273 -24.12 9.09 -27.20
N VAL A 274 -25.01 8.73 -26.27
CA VAL A 274 -26.43 8.50 -26.57
C VAL A 274 -27.12 9.80 -26.98
N HIS A 275 -26.81 10.92 -26.32
CA HIS A 275 -27.45 12.19 -26.60
C HIS A 275 -27.09 12.75 -27.99
N THR A 276 -25.83 12.63 -28.40
CA THR A 276 -25.36 13.07 -29.73
C THR A 276 -25.96 12.23 -30.87
N ARG A 277 -26.14 10.91 -30.68
CA ARG A 277 -26.84 10.06 -31.67
C ARG A 277 -28.31 10.42 -31.84
N ARG A 278 -29.01 10.80 -30.76
CA ARG A 278 -30.42 11.25 -30.86
C ARG A 278 -30.55 12.54 -31.66
N ARG A 279 -29.65 13.52 -31.46
CA ARG A 279 -29.68 14.79 -32.22
C ARG A 279 -29.46 14.60 -33.72
N LYS A 280 -28.54 13.72 -34.12
CA LYS A 280 -28.30 13.41 -35.54
C LYS A 280 -29.48 12.73 -36.23
N ARG A 281 -30.30 11.97 -35.50
CA ARG A 281 -31.53 11.37 -36.08
C ARG A 281 -32.65 12.38 -36.25
N ALA A 282 -32.78 13.33 -35.32
CA ALA A 282 -33.76 14.40 -35.42
C ALA A 282 -33.47 15.35 -36.59
N SER A 283 -32.20 15.58 -36.94
CA SER A 283 -31.82 16.46 -38.05
C SER A 283 -31.94 15.83 -39.45
N VAL A 284 -32.17 14.52 -39.56
CA VAL A 284 -32.33 13.81 -40.85
C VAL A 284 -33.82 13.61 -41.19
N ALA A 285 -34.73 13.93 -40.27
CA ALA A 285 -36.18 13.81 -40.45
C ALA A 285 -36.85 15.10 -40.95
N VAL A 286 -36.09 16.04 -41.51
CA VAL A 286 -36.56 17.28 -42.15
C VAL A 286 -36.17 17.24 -43.61
#